data_AF-V2WH98-F1
#
_entry.id   AF-V2WH98-F1
#
_cell.length_a   1.000
_cell.length_b   1.000
_cell.length_c   1.000
_cell.angle_alpha   90.00
_cell.angle_beta   90.00
_cell.angle_gamma   90.00
#
_symmetry.space_group_name_H-M   'P 1'
#
loop_
_entity.id
_entity.type
_entity.pdbx_description
1 polymer ?
#
loop_
_entity_poly.entity_id
_entity_poly.type
_entity_poly.pdbx_seq_one_letter_code
_entity_poly.pdbx_strand_id
1 'polypeptide(L)'
;KSVCGHLNALNKQNRSKFKNTNISGIVNCQCDHIFVLASGNLPLGERFVAVDRVLTRALSLQPFNVAHVPVYIVSYDSMCSFCVKIPGHWAASHPKHAHLIPYMQFVIPVCHCCNHIDSCKPLYLYTYKEGAGWFSAEMAEMYWPILNAVGAACRQMNLSPQEEHINMSHGDWNWRKTLFKDLKECKKIYIEKRDHFVALCQVFANKVVIWNEMDHSPVVVDKWTVKSVYSHGNVKAPTLEALFNKMQRTRETVLMPTGKRRMGAAASYIQAGLDIYLEQKFLLVQDMKKFRQKQVQFLPAEFDVARLEDLSPELEAQKLYLPSEFSAPERSTMKLSSLTTKEANLIRQRLVKLVWRLHMVVQIYSEALLCKRNDEHGQEQNMRANQHLTSIRNECDLLIQHYESL
;
A
#
# COMPACT_ATOMS: atom_id res chain seq x y z
N LYS A 1 -10.98 -13.53 24.07
CA LYS A 1 -11.13 -14.16 22.73
C LYS A 1 -10.85 -13.09 21.69
N SER A 2 -10.14 -13.39 20.60
CA SER A 2 -9.86 -12.35 19.60
C SER A 2 -11.15 -11.95 18.89
N VAL A 3 -11.29 -10.65 18.62
CA VAL A 3 -12.45 -10.07 17.94
C VAL A 3 -12.47 -10.46 16.46
N CYS A 4 -11.28 -10.61 15.85
CA CYS A 4 -11.11 -11.04 14.46
C CYS A 4 -11.02 -12.57 14.34
N GLY A 5 -11.80 -13.15 13.41
CA GLY A 5 -11.88 -14.59 13.17
C GLY A 5 -10.58 -15.21 12.65
N HIS A 6 -9.87 -14.52 11.75
CA HIS A 6 -8.60 -14.97 11.18
C HIS A 6 -7.51 -15.20 12.25
N LEU A 7 -7.41 -14.28 13.22
CA LEU A 7 -6.50 -14.44 14.37
C LEU A 7 -6.85 -15.66 15.23
N ASN A 8 -8.14 -16.02 15.36
CA ASN A 8 -8.52 -17.23 16.07
C ASN A 8 -8.09 -18.50 15.31
N ALA A 9 -8.01 -18.45 13.97
CA ALA A 9 -7.50 -19.55 13.16
C ALA A 9 -5.97 -19.67 13.27
N LEU A 10 -5.24 -18.54 13.26
CA LEU A 10 -3.79 -18.49 13.53
C LEU A 10 -3.45 -19.03 14.93
N ASN A 11 -4.20 -18.63 15.95
CA ASN A 11 -4.05 -19.14 17.33
C ASN A 11 -4.35 -20.65 17.46
N LYS A 12 -5.05 -21.23 16.47
CA LYS A 12 -5.34 -22.66 16.38
C LYS A 12 -4.41 -23.40 15.43
N GLN A 13 -3.43 -22.73 14.79
CA GLN A 13 -2.43 -23.42 13.99
C GLN A 13 -1.74 -24.50 14.83
N ASN A 14 -1.57 -25.64 14.18
CA ASN A 14 -1.38 -26.96 14.77
C ASN A 14 -0.28 -26.98 15.84
N ARG A 15 -0.68 -26.92 17.12
CA ARG A 15 0.20 -27.19 18.28
C ARG A 15 0.89 -28.55 18.18
N SER A 16 0.35 -29.45 17.35
CA SER A 16 0.96 -30.73 17.00
C SER A 16 2.31 -30.60 16.29
N LYS A 17 2.54 -29.53 15.50
CA LYS A 17 3.81 -29.28 14.77
C LYS A 17 5.00 -29.11 15.72
N PHE A 18 4.75 -28.60 16.92
CA PHE A 18 5.76 -28.32 17.95
C PHE A 18 5.67 -29.30 19.13
N LYS A 19 5.10 -30.49 18.91
CA LYS A 19 5.18 -31.56 19.91
C LYS A 19 6.64 -31.93 20.14
N ASN A 20 7.00 -32.12 21.41
CA ASN A 20 8.34 -32.51 21.87
C ASN A 20 9.45 -31.47 21.62
N THR A 21 9.11 -30.19 21.46
CA THR A 21 10.09 -29.09 21.46
C THR A 21 10.03 -28.32 22.78
N ASN A 22 11.18 -28.05 23.40
CA ASN A 22 11.25 -27.19 24.60
C ASN A 22 10.90 -25.74 24.27
N ILE A 23 11.34 -25.26 23.10
CA ILE A 23 11.02 -23.95 22.54
C ILE A 23 10.35 -24.17 21.19
N SER A 24 9.12 -23.67 21.06
CA SER A 24 8.30 -23.79 19.85
C SER A 24 8.53 -22.66 18.84
N GLY A 25 9.17 -21.57 19.25
CA GLY A 25 9.46 -20.41 18.41
C GLY A 25 10.08 -19.27 19.21
N ILE A 26 10.17 -18.10 18.58
CA ILE A 26 10.72 -16.89 19.18
C ILE A 26 9.85 -15.69 18.79
N VAL A 27 9.86 -14.66 19.63
CA VAL A 27 9.27 -13.35 19.32
C VAL A 27 10.37 -12.30 19.34
N ASN A 28 10.36 -11.39 18.37
CA ASN A 28 11.30 -10.28 18.30
C ASN A 28 10.54 -8.95 18.44
N CYS A 29 11.15 -7.99 19.12
CA CYS A 29 10.79 -6.59 19.02
C CYS A 29 11.89 -5.87 18.24
N GLN A 30 11.48 -5.21 17.16
CA GLN A 30 12.36 -4.50 16.25
C GLN A 30 11.97 -3.03 16.19
N CYS A 31 12.93 -2.14 15.91
CA CYS A 31 12.60 -0.77 15.54
C CYS A 31 12.13 -0.69 14.07
N ASP A 32 11.67 0.48 13.66
CA ASP A 32 11.33 0.85 12.29
C ASP A 32 12.49 0.65 11.28
N HIS A 33 13.74 0.77 11.74
CA HIS A 33 14.94 0.47 10.95
C HIS A 33 15.25 -1.04 10.86
N ILE A 34 14.39 -1.89 11.42
CA ILE A 34 14.49 -3.36 11.48
C ILE A 34 15.70 -3.83 12.30
N PHE A 35 16.19 -3.03 13.26
CA PHE A 35 17.15 -3.56 14.23
C PHE A 35 16.42 -4.43 15.25
N VAL A 36 16.92 -5.63 15.50
CA VAL A 36 16.42 -6.48 16.57
C VAL A 36 16.87 -5.89 17.90
N LEU A 37 15.92 -5.37 18.68
CA LEU A 37 16.16 -4.72 19.97
C LEU A 37 16.10 -5.73 21.12
N ALA A 38 15.14 -6.65 21.04
CA ALA A 38 14.96 -7.72 22.01
C ALA A 38 14.38 -8.95 21.32
N SER A 39 14.75 -10.13 21.82
CA SER A 39 14.18 -11.42 21.43
C SER A 39 13.78 -12.21 22.67
N GLY A 40 12.82 -13.11 22.52
CA GLY A 40 12.38 -13.99 23.60
C GLY A 40 11.84 -15.31 23.09
N ASN A 41 12.20 -16.38 23.81
CA ASN A 41 11.73 -17.72 23.50
C ASN A 41 10.24 -17.90 23.77
N LEU A 42 9.58 -18.69 22.92
CA LEU A 42 8.18 -19.10 23.03
C LEU A 42 8.11 -20.60 23.37
N PRO A 43 7.92 -20.99 24.64
CA PRO A 43 7.90 -22.39 25.03
C PRO A 43 6.72 -23.17 24.42
N LEU A 44 5.55 -22.54 24.33
CA LEU A 44 4.35 -23.19 23.82
C LEU A 44 3.47 -22.20 23.06
N GLY A 45 3.94 -21.86 21.88
CA GLY A 45 3.37 -20.87 20.98
C GLY A 45 3.44 -19.46 21.54
N GLU A 46 2.94 -18.54 20.73
CA GLU A 46 2.88 -17.15 21.10
C GLU A 46 1.85 -16.91 22.21
N ARG A 47 2.27 -16.13 23.21
CA ARG A 47 1.43 -15.68 24.31
C ARG A 47 1.74 -14.22 24.56
N PHE A 48 0.71 -13.42 24.84
CA PHE A 48 0.87 -11.99 25.10
C PHE A 48 1.87 -11.69 26.22
N VAL A 49 1.95 -12.53 27.27
CA VAL A 49 2.96 -12.37 28.33
C VAL A 49 4.41 -12.45 27.80
N ALA A 50 4.67 -13.28 26.79
CA ALA A 50 5.99 -13.33 26.16
C ALA A 50 6.26 -12.05 25.34
N VAL A 51 5.26 -11.58 24.59
CA VAL A 51 5.31 -10.32 23.83
C VAL A 51 5.53 -9.13 24.76
N ASP A 52 4.81 -9.05 25.88
CA ASP A 52 4.93 -8.03 26.93
C ASP A 52 6.38 -7.95 27.45
N ARG A 53 7.00 -9.10 27.75
CA ARG A 53 8.40 -9.17 28.22
C ARG A 53 9.39 -8.66 27.18
N VAL A 54 9.23 -9.05 25.92
CA VAL A 54 10.14 -8.63 24.84
C VAL A 54 9.97 -7.14 24.54
N LEU A 55 8.73 -6.63 24.49
CA LEU A 55 8.45 -5.22 24.26
C LEU A 55 8.98 -4.35 25.41
N THR A 56 8.73 -4.72 26.67
CA THR A 56 9.25 -3.98 27.83
C THR A 56 10.77 -4.03 27.93
N ARG A 57 11.41 -5.13 27.51
CA ARG A 57 12.86 -5.19 27.37
C ARG A 57 13.37 -4.23 26.30
N ALA A 58 12.76 -4.20 25.12
CA ALA A 58 13.14 -3.29 24.05
C ALA A 58 12.98 -1.81 24.46
N LEU A 59 11.89 -1.48 25.16
CA LEU A 59 11.65 -0.13 25.70
C LEU A 59 12.69 0.26 26.75
N SER A 60 13.13 -0.68 27.59
CA SER A 60 14.16 -0.43 28.61
C SER A 60 15.55 -0.15 28.02
N LEU A 61 15.78 -0.53 26.77
CA LEU A 61 17.04 -0.29 26.06
C LEU A 61 17.04 1.03 25.29
N GLN A 62 15.89 1.72 25.20
CA GLN A 62 15.81 2.98 24.51
C GLN A 62 16.50 4.08 25.35
N PRO A 63 17.29 4.97 24.73
CA PRO A 63 18.10 5.96 25.43
C PRO A 63 17.29 7.17 25.94
N PHE A 64 15.96 7.11 25.93
CA PHE A 64 15.12 8.27 26.23
C PHE A 64 15.05 8.52 27.74
N ASN A 65 15.32 9.77 28.12
CA ASN A 65 15.18 10.23 29.49
C ASN A 65 13.67 10.38 29.83
N VAL A 66 13.28 10.03 31.05
CA VAL A 66 11.87 9.96 31.50
C VAL A 66 11.11 11.29 31.30
N ALA A 67 11.82 12.41 31.19
CA ALA A 67 11.26 13.75 30.97
C ALA A 67 10.77 14.03 29.55
N HIS A 68 11.12 13.21 28.55
CA HIS A 68 10.73 13.41 27.14
C HIS A 68 10.25 12.10 26.53
N VAL A 69 9.14 11.57 27.04
CA VAL A 69 8.51 10.37 26.49
C VAL A 69 7.97 10.69 25.09
N PRO A 70 8.57 10.17 24.00
CA PRO A 70 8.03 10.36 22.67
C PRO A 70 6.72 9.57 22.52
N VAL A 71 5.88 9.97 21.57
CA VAL A 71 4.77 9.13 21.15
C VAL A 71 5.34 7.86 20.52
N TYR A 72 5.02 6.70 21.10
CA TYR A 72 5.44 5.40 20.59
C TYR A 72 4.43 4.87 19.60
N ILE A 73 4.91 4.27 18.51
CA ILE A 73 4.06 3.51 17.61
C ILE A 73 4.44 2.06 17.74
N VAL A 74 3.49 1.25 18.21
CA VAL A 74 3.70 -0.16 18.46
C VAL A 74 2.87 -0.94 17.46
N SER A 75 3.54 -1.70 16.61
CA SER A 75 2.88 -2.57 15.62
C SER A 75 2.83 -4.02 16.09
N TYR A 76 1.71 -4.68 15.84
CA TYR A 76 1.58 -6.11 16.10
C TYR A 76 0.40 -6.70 15.30
N ASP A 77 0.56 -7.90 14.76
CA ASP A 77 -0.48 -8.53 13.92
C ASP A 77 -1.80 -8.66 14.66
N SER A 78 -1.75 -9.09 15.93
CA SER A 78 -2.96 -9.28 16.74
C SER A 78 -3.25 -8.08 17.66
N MET A 79 -2.84 -6.88 17.26
CA MET A 79 -2.93 -5.67 18.08
C MET A 79 -4.33 -5.41 18.64
N CYS A 80 -5.38 -5.62 17.84
CA CYS A 80 -6.77 -5.41 18.26
C CYS A 80 -7.21 -6.27 19.46
N SER A 81 -6.48 -7.35 19.77
CA SER A 81 -6.71 -8.20 20.93
C SER A 81 -5.67 -7.97 22.04
N PHE A 82 -4.47 -7.56 21.65
CA PHE A 82 -3.35 -7.29 22.55
C PHE A 82 -3.56 -5.99 23.34
N CYS A 83 -3.85 -4.88 22.66
CA CYS A 83 -3.96 -3.55 23.27
C CYS A 83 -5.03 -3.45 24.36
N VAL A 84 -6.11 -4.25 24.25
CA VAL A 84 -7.20 -4.30 25.25
C VAL A 84 -6.70 -4.82 26.60
N LYS A 85 -5.66 -5.66 26.62
CA LYS A 85 -5.18 -6.34 27.83
C LYS A 85 -3.92 -5.72 28.41
N ILE A 86 -3.14 -5.01 27.60
CA ILE A 86 -1.88 -4.37 28.01
C ILE A 86 -2.03 -3.57 29.32
N PRO A 87 -3.03 -2.67 29.49
CA PRO A 87 -3.14 -1.86 30.71
C PRO A 87 -3.16 -2.68 32.01
N GLY A 88 -4.02 -3.71 32.06
CA GLY A 88 -4.13 -4.56 33.25
C GLY A 88 -2.89 -5.44 33.48
N HIS A 89 -2.34 -6.01 32.41
CA HIS A 89 -1.18 -6.89 32.52
C HIS A 89 0.09 -6.14 32.93
N TRP A 90 0.32 -4.95 32.36
CA TRP A 90 1.52 -4.15 32.63
C TRP A 90 1.47 -3.51 34.00
N ALA A 91 0.30 -3.07 34.48
CA ALA A 91 0.16 -2.59 35.85
C ALA A 91 0.61 -3.65 36.88
N ALA A 92 0.32 -4.93 36.64
CA ALA A 92 0.70 -6.03 37.53
C ALA A 92 2.14 -6.53 37.32
N SER A 93 2.56 -6.73 36.07
CA SER A 93 3.79 -7.47 35.74
C SER A 93 4.94 -6.59 35.26
N HIS A 94 4.65 -5.38 34.78
CA HIS A 94 5.61 -4.44 34.21
C HIS A 94 5.37 -2.99 34.69
N PRO A 95 5.26 -2.74 36.01
CA PRO A 95 4.82 -1.46 36.55
C PRO A 95 5.74 -0.30 36.15
N LYS A 96 7.04 -0.59 35.93
CA LYS A 96 8.03 0.39 35.46
C LYS A 96 7.72 0.95 34.07
N HIS A 97 6.92 0.27 33.24
CA HIS A 97 6.62 0.66 31.87
C HIS A 97 5.15 1.00 31.65
N ALA A 98 4.26 0.67 32.59
CA ALA A 98 2.83 0.92 32.48
C ALA A 98 2.48 2.40 32.22
N HIS A 99 3.30 3.32 32.75
CA HIS A 99 3.15 4.76 32.53
C HIS A 99 3.34 5.19 31.06
N LEU A 100 3.93 4.36 30.21
CA LEU A 100 4.16 4.64 28.80
C LEU A 100 2.92 4.39 27.93
N ILE A 101 1.96 3.58 28.41
CA ILE A 101 0.80 3.15 27.64
C ILE A 101 -0.02 4.31 27.07
N PRO A 102 -0.31 5.40 27.82
CA PRO A 102 -1.04 6.56 27.26
C PRO A 102 -0.32 7.24 26.10
N TYR A 103 1.00 7.06 25.98
CA TYR A 103 1.82 7.61 24.91
C TYR A 103 2.02 6.61 23.74
N MET A 104 1.39 5.44 23.80
CA MET A 104 1.47 4.43 22.74
C MET A 104 0.28 4.53 21.78
N GLN A 105 0.59 4.64 20.50
CA GLN A 105 -0.33 4.39 19.41
C GLN A 105 -0.16 2.95 18.92
N PHE A 106 -1.26 2.21 18.94
CA PHE A 106 -1.30 0.81 18.56
C PHE A 106 -1.69 0.67 17.09
N VAL A 107 -0.88 -0.07 16.32
CA VAL A 107 -1.12 -0.31 14.89
C VAL A 107 -1.04 -1.79 14.51
N ILE A 108 -1.68 -2.13 13.40
CA ILE A 108 -1.56 -3.43 12.73
C ILE A 108 -0.81 -3.17 11.41
N PRO A 109 0.18 -4.00 11.04
CA PRO A 109 0.85 -3.87 9.76
C PRO A 109 -0.13 -3.87 8.57
N VAL A 110 0.17 -3.09 7.53
CA VAL A 110 -0.77 -2.77 6.45
C VAL A 110 -1.29 -4.02 5.71
N CYS A 111 -0.42 -4.99 5.41
CA CYS A 111 -0.77 -6.24 4.75
C CYS A 111 -1.54 -7.16 5.68
N HIS A 112 -1.27 -7.12 6.98
CA HIS A 112 -2.01 -7.93 7.95
C HIS A 112 -3.39 -7.34 8.26
N CYS A 113 -3.54 -6.02 8.26
CA CYS A 113 -4.79 -5.35 8.60
C CYS A 113 -5.94 -5.70 7.63
N CYS A 114 -5.65 -6.17 6.41
CA CYS A 114 -6.68 -6.64 5.47
C CYS A 114 -7.36 -7.95 5.91
N ASN A 115 -6.69 -8.75 6.74
CA ASN A 115 -7.22 -10.01 7.31
C ASN A 115 -8.05 -9.78 8.58
N HIS A 116 -8.22 -8.52 8.99
CA HIS A 116 -9.01 -8.13 10.14
C HIS A 116 -10.42 -7.70 9.71
N ILE A 117 -11.31 -7.57 10.69
CA ILE A 117 -12.65 -7.03 10.46
C ILE A 117 -12.54 -5.55 10.07
N ASP A 118 -13.52 -5.04 9.32
CA ASP A 118 -13.41 -3.69 8.76
C ASP A 118 -13.26 -2.57 9.80
N SER A 119 -13.80 -2.75 11.01
CA SER A 119 -13.61 -1.80 12.12
C SER A 119 -12.14 -1.68 12.57
N CYS A 120 -11.28 -2.66 12.30
CA CYS A 120 -9.86 -2.58 12.64
C CYS A 120 -9.11 -1.56 11.76
N LYS A 121 -9.52 -1.32 10.52
CA LYS A 121 -8.84 -0.38 9.61
C LYS A 121 -8.80 1.04 10.19
N PRO A 122 -9.92 1.71 10.48
CA PRO A 122 -9.88 3.06 11.06
C PRO A 122 -9.27 3.10 12.47
N LEU A 123 -9.24 1.98 13.20
CA LEU A 123 -8.68 1.93 14.56
C LEU A 123 -7.17 1.72 14.60
N TYR A 124 -6.60 0.93 13.70
CA TYR A 124 -5.24 0.41 13.84
C TYR A 124 -4.39 0.51 12.56
N LEU A 125 -4.94 0.92 11.42
CA LEU A 125 -4.12 1.13 10.23
C LEU A 125 -3.24 2.36 10.41
N TYR A 126 -1.92 2.21 10.20
CA TYR A 126 -0.96 3.29 10.46
C TYR A 126 -1.23 4.55 9.63
N THR A 127 -1.81 4.42 8.43
CA THR A 127 -2.13 5.55 7.54
C THR A 127 -3.12 6.53 8.14
N TYR A 128 -3.87 6.09 9.16
CA TYR A 128 -4.86 6.90 9.89
C TYR A 128 -4.36 7.30 11.29
N LYS A 129 -3.07 7.11 11.57
CA LYS A 129 -2.43 7.47 12.83
C LYS A 129 -1.60 8.73 12.67
N GLU A 130 -1.86 9.69 13.55
CA GLU A 130 -1.13 10.95 13.57
C GLU A 130 0.33 10.71 13.95
N GLY A 131 1.25 11.32 13.22
CA GLY A 131 2.69 11.21 13.48
C GLY A 131 3.32 9.88 13.06
N ALA A 132 2.58 8.98 12.38
CA ALA A 132 3.10 7.67 11.99
C ALA A 132 4.13 7.68 10.86
N GLY A 133 4.22 8.77 10.10
CA GLY A 133 5.09 8.84 8.93
C GLY A 133 4.84 7.70 7.94
N TRP A 134 5.88 7.29 7.20
CA TRP A 134 5.82 6.12 6.32
C TRP A 134 6.23 4.85 7.09
N PHE A 135 5.46 4.49 8.12
CA PHE A 135 5.70 3.29 8.91
C PHE A 135 4.69 2.19 8.56
N SER A 136 4.99 1.38 7.53
CA SER A 136 4.10 0.27 7.14
C SER A 136 4.03 -0.86 8.17
N ALA A 137 5.00 -0.92 9.09
CA ALA A 137 5.30 -2.02 10.00
C ALA A 137 5.61 -3.39 9.35
N GLU A 138 5.36 -3.56 8.06
CA GLU A 138 5.70 -4.77 7.28
C GLU A 138 7.20 -5.05 7.21
N MET A 139 8.02 -4.00 7.40
CA MET A 139 9.46 -4.13 7.33
C MET A 139 10.03 -5.09 8.39
N ALA A 140 9.31 -5.28 9.51
CA ALA A 140 9.65 -6.28 10.52
C ALA A 140 9.73 -7.71 9.93
N GLU A 141 8.92 -8.01 8.92
CA GLU A 141 8.86 -9.33 8.29
C GLU A 141 10.11 -9.67 7.47
N MET A 142 10.88 -8.66 7.05
CA MET A 142 12.05 -8.85 6.17
C MET A 142 13.16 -9.70 6.80
N TYR A 143 13.23 -9.74 8.14
CA TYR A 143 14.26 -10.53 8.84
C TYR A 143 13.89 -12.01 8.98
N TRP A 144 12.59 -12.34 9.02
CA TRP A 144 12.15 -13.71 9.27
C TRP A 144 12.66 -14.75 8.27
N PRO A 145 12.79 -14.50 6.96
CA PRO A 145 13.36 -15.47 6.04
C PRO A 145 14.77 -15.93 6.43
N ILE A 146 15.61 -15.01 6.90
CA ILE A 146 16.97 -15.31 7.35
C ILE A 146 16.91 -16.09 8.66
N LEU A 147 16.12 -15.60 9.61
CA LEU A 147 16.03 -16.21 10.94
C LEU A 147 15.38 -17.60 10.90
N ASN A 148 14.46 -17.85 9.97
CA ASN A 148 13.86 -19.16 9.76
C ASN A 148 14.90 -20.20 9.29
N ALA A 149 15.86 -19.80 8.46
CA ALA A 149 16.97 -20.66 8.05
C ALA A 149 17.88 -20.98 9.25
N VAL A 150 18.18 -19.97 10.07
CA VAL A 150 18.94 -20.15 11.33
C VAL A 150 18.19 -21.07 12.30
N GLY A 151 16.89 -20.87 12.48
CA GLY A 151 16.06 -21.68 13.36
C GLY A 151 16.01 -23.16 12.95
N ALA A 152 16.04 -23.44 11.65
CA ALA A 152 16.16 -24.81 11.15
C ALA A 152 17.50 -25.45 11.53
N ALA A 153 18.61 -24.71 11.42
CA ALA A 153 19.94 -25.18 11.80
C ALA A 153 20.09 -25.37 13.33
N CYS A 154 19.48 -24.50 14.12
CA CYS A 154 19.54 -24.58 15.58
C CYS A 154 18.56 -25.57 16.21
N ARG A 155 17.73 -26.28 15.42
CA ARG A 155 16.63 -27.10 15.92
C ARG A 155 17.07 -28.25 16.84
N GLN A 156 18.26 -28.80 16.61
CA GLN A 156 18.82 -29.92 17.39
C GLN A 156 19.81 -29.47 18.48
N MET A 157 20.05 -28.16 18.60
CA MET A 157 20.96 -27.62 19.60
C MET A 157 20.32 -27.60 20.99
N ASN A 158 21.17 -27.71 22.03
CA ASN A 158 20.77 -27.38 23.39
C ASN A 158 20.45 -25.89 23.51
N LEU A 159 19.69 -25.52 24.55
CA LEU A 159 19.14 -24.17 24.72
C LEU A 159 20.22 -23.07 24.67
N SER A 160 21.30 -23.21 25.45
CA SER A 160 22.33 -22.17 25.54
C SER A 160 23.08 -21.95 24.22
N PRO A 161 23.61 -22.99 23.53
CA PRO A 161 24.21 -22.81 22.20
C PRO A 161 23.24 -22.30 21.14
N GLN A 162 21.96 -22.70 21.21
CA GLN A 162 20.92 -22.19 20.33
C GLN A 162 20.70 -20.69 20.51
N GLU A 163 20.57 -20.22 21.74
CA GLU A 163 20.40 -18.79 22.06
C GLU A 163 21.61 -17.97 21.60
N GLU A 164 22.83 -18.46 21.83
CA GLU A 164 24.05 -17.78 21.38
C GLU A 164 24.08 -17.63 19.86
N HIS A 165 23.76 -18.70 19.13
CA HIS A 165 23.78 -18.68 17.66
C HIS A 165 22.70 -17.74 17.07
N ILE A 166 21.52 -17.69 17.68
CA ILE A 166 20.45 -16.76 17.32
C ILE A 166 20.88 -15.32 17.63
N ASN A 167 21.48 -15.06 18.79
CA ASN A 167 21.97 -13.73 19.17
C ASN A 167 23.09 -13.25 18.22
N MET A 168 24.02 -14.11 17.83
CA MET A 168 25.02 -13.80 16.81
C MET A 168 24.37 -13.41 15.48
N SER A 169 23.32 -14.13 15.07
CA SER A 169 22.56 -13.83 13.85
C SER A 169 21.81 -12.49 13.93
N HIS A 170 21.32 -12.11 15.12
CA HIS A 170 20.77 -10.77 15.35
C HIS A 170 21.86 -9.70 15.25
N GLY A 171 23.03 -9.96 15.82
CA GLY A 171 24.19 -9.08 15.76
C GLY A 171 24.67 -8.82 14.33
N ASP A 172 24.82 -9.86 13.52
CA ASP A 172 25.19 -9.74 12.10
C ASP A 172 24.14 -8.95 11.29
N TRP A 173 22.85 -9.22 11.52
CA TRP A 173 21.77 -8.47 10.88
C TRP A 173 21.83 -6.98 11.23
N ASN A 174 21.90 -6.67 12.53
CA ASN A 174 21.99 -5.30 13.03
C ASN A 174 23.25 -4.60 12.49
N TRP A 175 24.40 -5.30 12.46
CA TRP A 175 25.64 -4.76 11.88
C TRP A 175 25.47 -4.39 10.41
N ARG A 176 24.89 -5.28 9.60
CA ARG A 176 24.64 -5.00 8.17
C ARG A 176 23.72 -3.80 7.95
N LYS A 177 22.79 -3.53 8.87
CA LYS A 177 21.93 -2.34 8.82
C LYS A 177 22.67 -1.03 9.09
N THR A 178 23.82 -1.06 9.75
CA THR A 178 24.64 0.15 9.95
C THR A 178 25.40 0.57 8.69
N LEU A 179 25.53 -0.31 7.70
CA LEU A 179 26.19 -0.05 6.42
C LEU A 179 25.22 0.68 5.46
N PHE A 180 24.88 1.93 5.77
CA PHE A 180 23.95 2.76 4.98
C PHE A 180 24.52 3.07 3.59
N LYS A 181 23.94 2.49 2.54
CA LYS A 181 24.33 2.76 1.14
C LYS A 181 23.37 3.65 0.35
N ASP A 182 22.14 3.90 0.83
CA ASP A 182 21.07 4.42 -0.04
C ASP A 182 20.43 5.75 0.37
N LEU A 183 21.12 6.57 1.18
CA LEU A 183 20.59 7.89 1.60
C LEU A 183 20.24 8.82 0.43
N LYS A 184 20.98 8.73 -0.69
CA LYS A 184 20.72 9.53 -1.89
C LYS A 184 19.37 9.16 -2.53
N GLU A 185 19.07 7.87 -2.64
CA GLU A 185 17.81 7.40 -3.21
C GLU A 185 16.63 7.70 -2.28
N CYS A 186 16.80 7.50 -0.96
CA CYS A 186 15.79 7.88 0.01
C CYS A 186 15.43 9.37 -0.07
N LYS A 187 16.43 10.25 -0.24
CA LYS A 187 16.21 11.70 -0.40
C LYS A 187 15.44 12.01 -1.68
N LYS A 188 15.77 11.35 -2.79
CA LYS A 188 15.06 11.52 -4.06
C LYS A 188 13.58 11.13 -3.92
N ILE A 189 13.31 9.92 -3.41
CA ILE A 189 11.94 9.41 -3.19
C ILE A 189 11.14 10.34 -2.26
N TYR A 190 11.79 10.86 -1.20
CA TYR A 190 11.15 11.81 -0.30
C TYR A 190 10.69 13.09 -1.03
N ILE A 191 11.56 13.69 -1.85
CA ILE A 191 11.24 14.91 -2.61
C ILE A 191 10.07 14.65 -3.57
N GLU A 192 10.13 13.56 -4.34
CA GLU A 192 9.07 13.19 -5.28
C GLU A 192 7.71 13.02 -4.59
N LYS A 193 7.67 12.28 -3.47
CA LYS A 193 6.43 12.06 -2.71
C LYS A 193 5.90 13.34 -2.07
N ARG A 194 6.78 14.19 -1.54
CA ARG A 194 6.40 15.50 -0.99
C ARG A 194 5.77 16.37 -2.07
N ASP A 195 6.41 16.47 -3.23
CA ASP A 195 5.94 17.33 -4.32
C ASP A 195 4.62 16.84 -4.88
N HIS A 196 4.44 15.52 -4.99
CA HIS A 196 3.15 14.92 -5.34
C HIS A 196 2.06 15.25 -4.31
N PHE A 197 2.35 15.15 -3.01
CA PHE A 197 1.40 15.51 -1.96
C PHE A 197 0.99 16.99 -2.02
N VAL A 198 1.96 17.89 -2.24
CA VAL A 198 1.69 19.33 -2.39
C VAL A 198 0.83 19.60 -3.62
N ALA A 199 1.13 18.97 -4.76
CA ALA A 199 0.33 19.10 -5.97
C ALA A 199 -1.12 18.65 -5.75
N LEU A 200 -1.33 17.52 -5.05
CA LEU A 200 -2.68 17.07 -4.67
C LEU A 200 -3.41 18.08 -3.78
N CYS A 201 -2.70 18.66 -2.81
CA CYS A 201 -3.28 19.70 -1.94
C CYS A 201 -3.71 20.93 -2.74
N GLN A 202 -2.96 21.32 -3.76
CA GLN A 202 -3.31 22.43 -4.66
C GLN A 202 -4.55 22.11 -5.50
N VAL A 203 -4.63 20.91 -6.07
CA VAL A 203 -5.78 20.46 -6.88
C VAL A 203 -7.07 20.44 -6.05
N PHE A 204 -6.99 20.07 -4.78
CA PHE A 204 -8.13 19.96 -3.87
C PHE A 204 -8.17 21.09 -2.83
N ALA A 205 -7.61 22.26 -3.11
CA ALA A 205 -7.45 23.35 -2.14
C ALA A 205 -8.76 23.73 -1.42
N ASN A 206 -9.88 23.73 -2.15
CA ASN A 206 -11.21 24.01 -1.58
C ASN A 206 -11.71 22.94 -0.61
N LYS A 207 -11.24 21.69 -0.74
CA LYS A 207 -11.59 20.58 0.16
C LYS A 207 -10.62 20.43 1.32
N VAL A 208 -9.35 20.78 1.12
CA VAL A 208 -8.31 20.69 2.17
C VAL A 208 -8.72 21.45 3.42
N VAL A 209 -9.30 22.65 3.27
CA VAL A 209 -9.81 23.44 4.42
C VAL A 209 -10.84 22.64 5.21
N ILE A 210 -11.81 22.04 4.52
CA ILE A 210 -12.86 21.22 5.15
C ILE A 210 -12.26 19.97 5.79
N TRP A 211 -11.33 19.29 5.13
CA TRP A 211 -10.70 18.06 5.64
C TRP A 211 -9.86 18.29 6.89
N ASN A 212 -9.19 19.43 6.98
CA ASN A 212 -8.39 19.81 8.15
C ASN A 212 -9.25 20.10 9.40
N GLU A 213 -10.51 20.49 9.22
CA GLU A 213 -11.46 20.72 10.32
C GLU A 213 -12.16 19.44 10.79
N MET A 214 -12.06 18.34 10.04
CA MET A 214 -12.73 17.10 10.42
C MET A 214 -12.02 16.42 11.60
N ASP A 215 -12.79 15.82 12.51
CA ASP A 215 -12.23 14.97 13.56
C ASP A 215 -11.77 13.63 12.98
N HIS A 216 -10.47 13.37 13.06
CA HIS A 216 -9.84 12.15 12.54
C HIS A 216 -9.92 11.00 13.54
N SER A 217 -10.38 11.26 14.77
CA SER A 217 -10.47 10.27 15.84
C SER A 217 -11.54 9.22 15.54
N PRO A 218 -11.20 7.92 15.50
CA PRO A 218 -12.19 6.88 15.33
C PRO A 218 -13.04 6.72 16.60
N VAL A 219 -14.37 6.77 16.45
CA VAL A 219 -15.33 6.54 17.52
C VAL A 219 -15.90 5.13 17.40
N VAL A 220 -15.63 4.31 18.42
CA VAL A 220 -16.20 2.96 18.54
C VAL A 220 -17.67 3.09 18.95
N VAL A 221 -18.58 2.69 18.07
CA VAL A 221 -20.03 2.66 18.39
C VAL A 221 -20.39 1.32 19.02
N ASP A 222 -19.87 0.25 18.44
CA ASP A 222 -19.99 -1.11 18.94
C ASP A 222 -18.79 -1.96 18.47
N LYS A 223 -18.83 -3.27 18.71
CA LYS A 223 -17.75 -4.21 18.37
C LYS A 223 -17.42 -4.26 16.86
N TRP A 224 -18.39 -4.03 16.00
CA TRP A 224 -18.31 -4.16 14.54
C TRP A 224 -18.29 -2.81 13.83
N THR A 225 -18.73 -1.76 14.50
CA THR A 225 -18.97 -0.46 13.89
C THR A 225 -18.08 0.61 14.49
N VAL A 226 -17.24 1.21 13.63
CA VAL A 226 -16.40 2.37 13.96
C VAL A 226 -16.77 3.51 13.03
N LYS A 227 -17.14 4.64 13.62
CA LYS A 227 -17.34 5.90 12.89
C LYS A 227 -15.99 6.61 12.82
N SER A 228 -15.55 6.89 11.61
CA SER A 228 -14.34 7.65 11.33
C SER A 228 -14.51 8.32 9.97
N VAL A 229 -13.85 9.46 9.78
CA VAL A 229 -13.76 10.14 8.48
C VAL A 229 -13.08 9.27 7.41
N TYR A 230 -12.31 8.28 7.83
CA TYR A 230 -11.63 7.31 6.95
C TYR A 230 -12.46 6.05 6.68
N SER A 231 -13.60 5.89 7.35
CA SER A 231 -14.51 4.79 7.08
C SER A 231 -15.08 4.95 5.69
N HIS A 232 -14.82 3.96 4.83
CA HIS A 232 -15.41 3.95 3.49
C HIS A 232 -16.89 3.62 3.64
N GLY A 233 -17.76 4.42 3.02
CA GLY A 233 -19.17 4.05 2.92
C GLY A 233 -19.32 2.73 2.16
N ASN A 234 -20.29 1.90 2.53
CA ASN A 234 -20.64 0.67 1.79
C ASN A 234 -21.24 0.94 0.38
N VAL A 235 -21.15 2.18 -0.10
CA VAL A 235 -21.55 2.57 -1.44
C VAL A 235 -20.45 2.12 -2.39
N LYS A 236 -20.75 1.11 -3.22
CA LYS A 236 -19.83 0.66 -4.27
C LYS A 236 -19.40 1.85 -5.10
N ALA A 237 -18.09 2.02 -5.28
CA ALA A 237 -17.56 3.00 -6.20
C ALA A 237 -18.18 2.76 -7.60
N PRO A 238 -18.59 3.82 -8.32
CA PRO A 238 -19.13 3.65 -9.66
C PRO A 238 -18.08 3.01 -10.57
N THR A 239 -18.50 2.06 -11.42
CA THR A 239 -17.59 1.48 -12.41
C THR A 239 -17.13 2.56 -13.40
N LEU A 240 -15.97 2.35 -14.04
CA LEU A 240 -15.49 3.24 -15.11
C LEU A 240 -16.57 3.44 -16.18
N GLU A 241 -17.28 2.38 -16.54
CA GLU A 241 -18.41 2.41 -17.48
C GLU A 241 -19.59 3.25 -16.95
N ALA A 242 -19.97 3.09 -15.68
CA ALA A 242 -21.03 3.89 -15.08
C ALA A 242 -20.66 5.38 -15.00
N LEU A 243 -19.39 5.70 -14.71
CA LEU A 243 -18.89 7.07 -14.71
C LEU A 243 -18.86 7.65 -16.12
N PHE A 244 -18.35 6.89 -17.09
CA PHE A 244 -18.32 7.29 -18.49
C PHE A 244 -19.73 7.56 -19.02
N ASN A 245 -20.69 6.67 -18.75
CA ASN A 245 -22.10 6.84 -19.08
C ASN A 245 -22.72 8.08 -18.41
N LYS A 246 -22.34 8.38 -17.16
CA LYS A 246 -22.75 9.60 -16.47
C LYS A 246 -22.17 10.85 -17.14
N MET A 247 -20.88 10.84 -17.49
CA MET A 247 -20.21 11.95 -18.18
C MET A 247 -20.75 12.16 -19.59
N GLN A 248 -21.13 11.08 -20.30
CA GLN A 248 -21.78 11.17 -21.60
C GLN A 248 -23.11 11.93 -21.55
N ARG A 249 -23.80 11.92 -20.40
CA ARG A 249 -25.08 12.61 -20.19
C ARG A 249 -24.92 14.08 -19.75
N THR A 250 -23.70 14.53 -19.47
CA THR A 250 -23.46 15.93 -19.07
C THR A 250 -23.51 16.88 -20.27
N ARG A 251 -24.17 18.04 -20.09
CA ARG A 251 -24.25 19.12 -21.09
C ARG A 251 -22.98 19.97 -21.18
N GLU A 252 -21.95 19.64 -20.40
CA GLU A 252 -20.62 20.25 -20.48
C GLU A 252 -19.94 19.82 -21.78
N THR A 253 -20.32 20.50 -22.85
CA THR A 253 -19.68 20.49 -24.16
C THR A 253 -18.90 21.79 -24.27
N VAL A 254 -17.57 21.68 -24.35
CA VAL A 254 -16.74 22.76 -24.87
C VAL A 254 -17.30 23.20 -26.22
N LEU A 255 -17.33 24.49 -26.48
CA LEU A 255 -17.68 25.06 -27.79
C LEU A 255 -16.70 24.52 -28.82
N MET A 256 -17.16 23.60 -29.67
CA MET A 256 -16.41 23.16 -30.84
C MET A 256 -16.27 24.37 -31.79
N PRO A 257 -15.15 24.55 -32.49
CA PRO A 257 -14.99 25.63 -33.49
C PRO A 257 -16.04 25.55 -34.63
N THR A 258 -16.66 24.39 -34.83
CA THR A 258 -17.72 24.16 -35.83
C THR A 258 -19.12 24.57 -35.36
N GLY A 259 -19.29 25.07 -34.13
CA GLY A 259 -20.59 25.48 -33.57
C GLY A 259 -21.57 24.34 -33.25
N LYS A 260 -21.29 23.08 -33.66
CA LYS A 260 -22.15 21.93 -33.39
C LYS A 260 -21.92 21.36 -31.99
N ARG A 261 -22.98 21.29 -31.17
CA ARG A 261 -22.96 20.65 -29.83
C ARG A 261 -23.26 19.17 -29.96
N ARG A 262 -22.37 18.30 -29.46
CA ARG A 262 -22.63 16.86 -29.31
C ARG A 262 -22.45 16.45 -27.85
N MET A 263 -23.55 16.06 -27.22
CA MET A 263 -23.58 15.60 -25.82
C MET A 263 -22.59 14.43 -25.63
N GLY A 264 -21.78 14.48 -24.57
CA GLY A 264 -20.81 13.43 -24.24
C GLY A 264 -19.49 13.42 -25.04
N ALA A 265 -19.32 14.30 -26.02
CA ALA A 265 -18.16 14.25 -26.91
C ALA A 265 -16.81 14.51 -26.20
N ALA A 266 -16.82 15.37 -25.18
CA ALA A 266 -15.69 15.58 -24.26
C ALA A 266 -15.25 14.32 -23.52
N ALA A 267 -16.21 13.52 -23.02
CA ALA A 267 -15.91 12.28 -22.31
C ALA A 267 -15.31 11.24 -23.28
N SER A 268 -15.86 11.14 -24.49
CA SER A 268 -15.34 10.25 -25.54
C SER A 268 -13.95 10.64 -26.03
N TYR A 269 -13.62 11.92 -26.05
CA TYR A 269 -12.28 12.40 -26.42
C TYR A 269 -11.23 11.97 -25.39
N ILE A 270 -11.51 12.20 -24.12
CA ILE A 270 -10.60 11.88 -23.02
C ILE A 270 -10.43 10.37 -22.86
N GLN A 271 -11.53 9.61 -22.93
CA GLN A 271 -11.50 8.15 -22.88
C GLN A 271 -10.58 7.59 -23.98
N ALA A 272 -10.76 8.07 -25.22
CA ALA A 272 -9.92 7.66 -26.36
C ALA A 272 -8.45 8.06 -26.18
N GLY A 273 -8.16 9.26 -25.65
CA GLY A 273 -6.79 9.69 -25.38
C GLY A 273 -6.10 8.81 -24.35
N LEU A 274 -6.80 8.46 -23.27
CA LEU A 274 -6.30 7.54 -22.26
C LEU A 274 -6.18 6.10 -22.79
N ASP A 275 -7.08 5.64 -23.66
CA ASP A 275 -6.97 4.31 -24.28
C ASP A 275 -5.70 4.22 -25.14
N ILE A 276 -5.45 5.23 -25.98
CA ILE A 276 -4.24 5.29 -26.83
C ILE A 276 -2.96 5.44 -26.00
N TYR A 277 -2.98 6.29 -24.98
CA TYR A 277 -1.84 6.47 -24.08
C TYR A 277 -1.42 5.14 -23.41
N LEU A 278 -2.39 4.29 -23.11
CA LEU A 278 -2.16 2.99 -22.47
C LEU A 278 -1.88 1.86 -23.46
N GLU A 279 -2.39 1.97 -24.70
CA GLU A 279 -2.17 1.02 -25.80
C GLU A 279 -0.89 1.26 -26.59
N GLN A 280 -0.05 2.24 -26.20
CA GLN A 280 1.28 2.50 -26.77
C GLN A 280 2.29 1.34 -26.66
N LYS A 281 1.83 0.11 -26.41
CA LYS A 281 2.65 -1.11 -26.49
C LYS A 281 2.24 -2.12 -27.56
N PHE A 282 1.16 -1.94 -28.34
CA PHE A 282 0.96 -2.74 -29.57
C PHE A 282 -0.06 -2.10 -30.51
N LEU A 283 0.43 -1.60 -31.66
CA LEU A 283 -0.29 -1.25 -32.91
C LEU A 283 -1.50 -0.31 -32.77
N LEU A 284 -1.44 0.98 -33.18
CA LEU A 284 -2.67 1.71 -33.57
C LEU A 284 -2.46 3.04 -34.36
N VAL A 285 -1.98 2.95 -35.60
CA VAL A 285 -1.94 4.10 -36.56
C VAL A 285 -3.34 4.66 -36.82
N GLN A 286 -4.36 3.79 -36.91
CA GLN A 286 -5.73 4.20 -37.23
C GLN A 286 -6.42 4.95 -36.09
N ASP A 287 -6.17 4.58 -34.83
CA ASP A 287 -6.82 5.23 -33.70
C ASP A 287 -6.14 6.55 -33.33
N MET A 288 -4.83 6.66 -33.56
CA MET A 288 -4.16 7.96 -33.54
C MET A 288 -4.75 8.93 -34.58
N LYS A 289 -5.01 8.50 -35.82
CA LYS A 289 -5.67 9.35 -36.82
C LYS A 289 -7.07 9.81 -36.37
N LYS A 290 -7.89 8.90 -35.82
CA LYS A 290 -9.21 9.24 -35.27
C LYS A 290 -9.11 10.18 -34.07
N PHE A 291 -8.10 10.00 -33.22
CA PHE A 291 -7.87 10.86 -32.05
C PHE A 291 -7.45 12.27 -32.47
N ARG A 292 -6.53 12.41 -33.42
CA ARG A 292 -6.11 13.73 -33.94
C ARG A 292 -7.27 14.50 -34.56
N GLN A 293 -8.16 13.84 -35.30
CA GLN A 293 -9.38 14.46 -35.83
C GLN A 293 -10.29 15.02 -34.72
N LYS A 294 -10.40 14.30 -33.60
CA LYS A 294 -11.14 14.79 -32.42
C LYS A 294 -10.36 15.88 -31.69
N GLN A 295 -9.05 15.77 -31.56
CA GLN A 295 -8.19 16.72 -30.86
C GLN A 295 -8.33 18.14 -31.43
N VAL A 296 -8.32 18.30 -32.75
CA VAL A 296 -8.57 19.61 -33.40
C VAL A 296 -9.93 20.20 -33.03
N GLN A 297 -10.94 19.35 -32.79
CA GLN A 297 -12.28 19.80 -32.39
C GLN A 297 -12.33 20.27 -30.93
N PHE A 298 -11.51 19.70 -30.04
CA PHE A 298 -11.54 19.96 -28.59
C PHE A 298 -10.43 20.91 -28.09
N LEU A 299 -9.37 21.13 -28.88
CA LEU A 299 -8.22 22.00 -28.55
C LEU A 299 -7.95 23.01 -29.70
N PRO A 300 -8.89 23.91 -30.02
CA PRO A 300 -8.81 24.73 -31.23
C PRO A 300 -7.80 25.89 -31.18
N ALA A 301 -7.22 26.22 -30.01
CA ALA A 301 -6.47 27.47 -29.85
C ALA A 301 -5.01 27.44 -30.33
N GLU A 302 -4.38 26.27 -30.53
CA GLU A 302 -2.96 26.18 -30.95
C GLU A 302 -2.63 24.97 -31.85
N PHE A 303 -3.62 24.15 -32.23
CA PHE A 303 -3.42 23.09 -33.20
C PHE A 303 -3.57 23.64 -34.61
N ASP A 304 -2.50 24.24 -35.12
CA ASP A 304 -2.37 24.49 -36.55
C ASP A 304 -2.47 23.14 -37.27
N VAL A 305 -3.36 23.04 -38.26
CA VAL A 305 -3.61 21.82 -39.03
C VAL A 305 -2.31 21.32 -39.68
N ALA A 306 -1.32 22.19 -39.87
CA ALA A 306 0.03 21.87 -40.32
C ALA A 306 0.83 20.91 -39.39
N ARG A 307 0.56 20.86 -38.08
CA ARG A 307 1.20 19.89 -37.15
C ARG A 307 0.63 18.48 -37.23
N LEU A 308 -0.41 18.25 -38.02
CA LEU A 308 -0.94 16.91 -38.30
C LEU A 308 -0.08 16.12 -39.28
N GLU A 309 0.82 16.79 -40.00
CA GLU A 309 1.66 16.20 -41.05
C GLU A 309 3.04 15.76 -40.58
N ASP A 310 3.46 16.12 -39.37
CA ASP A 310 4.74 15.68 -38.80
C ASP A 310 4.60 14.26 -38.22
N LEU A 311 4.39 13.31 -39.13
CA LEU A 311 4.40 11.88 -38.86
C LEU A 311 5.86 11.46 -38.70
N SER A 312 6.40 11.61 -37.49
CA SER A 312 7.52 10.74 -37.10
C SER A 312 7.07 9.29 -37.40
N PRO A 313 7.86 8.51 -38.16
CA PRO A 313 7.51 7.12 -38.48
C PRO A 313 7.41 6.24 -37.23
N GLU A 314 7.95 6.71 -36.10
CA GLU A 314 7.88 6.06 -34.79
C GLU A 314 6.64 6.55 -34.03
N LEU A 315 5.59 5.70 -34.01
CA LEU A 315 4.32 6.00 -33.34
C LEU A 315 4.47 6.29 -31.84
N GLU A 316 5.43 5.64 -31.19
CA GLU A 316 5.69 5.74 -29.74
C GLU A 316 6.29 7.10 -29.36
N ALA A 317 6.97 7.77 -30.29
CA ALA A 317 7.57 9.10 -30.07
C ALA A 317 6.55 10.26 -30.23
N GLN A 318 5.33 9.99 -30.69
CA GLN A 318 4.35 11.04 -30.96
C GLN A 318 3.60 11.46 -29.68
N LYS A 319 3.78 12.72 -29.28
CA LYS A 319 3.14 13.28 -28.09
C LYS A 319 1.60 13.36 -28.22
N LEU A 320 0.88 12.75 -27.28
CA LEU A 320 -0.57 12.86 -27.15
C LEU A 320 -0.91 14.05 -26.26
N TYR A 321 -1.29 15.19 -26.83
CA TYR A 321 -1.65 16.39 -26.06
C TYR A 321 -3.01 16.20 -25.38
N LEU A 322 -3.01 15.77 -24.12
CA LEU A 322 -4.20 15.71 -23.27
C LEU A 322 -4.42 17.05 -22.55
N PRO A 323 -5.64 17.38 -22.08
CA PRO A 323 -5.90 18.63 -21.36
C PRO A 323 -5.03 18.86 -20.11
N SER A 324 -4.54 17.81 -19.46
CA SER A 324 -3.63 17.88 -18.30
C SER A 324 -2.20 18.32 -18.63
N GLU A 325 -1.75 18.14 -19.88
CA GLU A 325 -0.40 18.49 -20.36
C GLU A 325 -0.16 20.00 -20.45
N PHE A 326 -1.22 20.79 -20.51
CA PHE A 326 -1.14 22.25 -20.53
C PHE A 326 -0.95 22.80 -19.11
N SER A 327 -0.26 23.93 -18.96
CA SER A 327 -0.11 24.61 -17.68
C SER A 327 -1.46 25.20 -17.19
N ALA A 328 -1.58 25.51 -15.89
CA ALA A 328 -2.81 26.09 -15.34
C ALA A 328 -3.24 27.44 -16.00
N PRO A 329 -2.30 28.34 -16.35
CA PRO A 329 -2.62 29.55 -17.13
C PRO A 329 -3.16 29.22 -18.53
N GLU A 330 -2.51 28.31 -19.26
CA GLU A 330 -2.94 27.88 -20.61
C GLU A 330 -4.32 27.22 -20.58
N ARG A 331 -4.56 26.34 -19.60
CA ARG A 331 -5.87 25.70 -19.40
C ARG A 331 -7.00 26.72 -19.18
N SER A 332 -6.71 27.82 -18.49
CA SER A 332 -7.67 28.88 -18.20
C SER A 332 -7.97 29.71 -19.46
N THR A 333 -6.92 30.11 -20.19
CA THR A 333 -7.01 30.84 -21.47
C THR A 333 -7.77 30.02 -22.52
N MET A 334 -7.49 28.71 -22.59
CA MET A 334 -8.09 27.78 -23.55
C MET A 334 -9.44 27.20 -23.09
N LYS A 335 -9.97 27.62 -21.93
CA LYS A 335 -11.24 27.15 -21.35
C LYS A 335 -11.33 25.62 -21.18
N LEU A 336 -10.22 24.98 -20.83
CA LEU A 336 -10.09 23.51 -20.71
C LEU A 336 -10.46 22.97 -19.33
N SER A 337 -10.81 23.81 -18.36
CA SER A 337 -11.01 23.43 -16.95
C SER A 337 -12.01 22.28 -16.75
N SER A 338 -13.09 22.24 -17.55
CA SER A 338 -14.08 21.15 -17.50
C SER A 338 -13.55 19.84 -18.09
N LEU A 339 -12.72 19.91 -19.15
CA LEU A 339 -12.07 18.75 -19.75
C LEU A 339 -11.01 18.17 -18.81
N THR A 340 -10.18 19.00 -18.19
CA THR A 340 -9.16 18.57 -17.22
C THR A 340 -9.82 17.89 -16.00
N THR A 341 -10.97 18.38 -15.55
CA THR A 341 -11.72 17.75 -14.45
C THR A 341 -12.27 16.38 -14.86
N LYS A 342 -12.76 16.23 -16.10
CA LYS A 342 -13.23 14.94 -16.63
C LYS A 342 -12.08 13.95 -16.82
N GLU A 343 -10.92 14.43 -17.26
CA GLU A 343 -9.69 13.65 -17.40
C GLU A 343 -9.21 13.12 -16.06
N ALA A 344 -9.06 13.98 -15.05
CA ALA A 344 -8.66 13.57 -13.71
C ALA A 344 -9.61 12.49 -13.13
N ASN A 345 -10.92 12.63 -13.38
CA ASN A 345 -11.90 11.64 -12.93
C ASN A 345 -11.81 10.29 -13.67
N LEU A 346 -11.53 10.29 -14.98
CA LEU A 346 -11.35 9.07 -15.76
C LEU A 346 -10.04 8.37 -15.43
N ILE A 347 -8.94 9.11 -15.28
CA ILE A 347 -7.65 8.60 -14.78
C ILE A 347 -7.85 7.95 -13.42
N ARG A 348 -8.50 8.63 -12.48
CA ARG A 348 -8.79 8.08 -11.14
C ARG A 348 -9.52 6.74 -11.20
N GLN A 349 -10.56 6.61 -12.04
CA GLN A 349 -11.28 5.33 -12.16
C GLN A 349 -10.47 4.23 -12.84
N ARG A 350 -9.63 4.57 -13.82
CA ARG A 350 -8.70 3.61 -14.43
C ARG A 350 -7.67 3.12 -13.42
N LEU A 351 -7.08 4.03 -12.64
CA LEU A 351 -6.17 3.69 -11.56
C LEU A 351 -6.85 2.76 -10.55
N VAL A 352 -8.08 3.03 -10.13
CA VAL A 352 -8.85 2.13 -9.25
C VAL A 352 -9.01 0.73 -9.87
N LYS A 353 -9.33 0.64 -11.16
CA LYS A 353 -9.46 -0.64 -11.87
C LYS A 353 -8.12 -1.39 -11.98
N LEU A 354 -7.03 -0.66 -12.27
CA LEU A 354 -5.68 -1.21 -12.36
C LEU A 354 -5.20 -1.73 -11.02
N VAL A 355 -5.34 -0.94 -9.95
CA VAL A 355 -4.99 -1.39 -8.58
C VAL A 355 -5.80 -2.63 -8.20
N TRP A 356 -7.10 -2.66 -8.51
CA TRP A 356 -7.92 -3.84 -8.25
C TRP A 356 -7.46 -5.07 -9.03
N ARG A 357 -7.12 -4.90 -10.32
CA ARG A 357 -6.58 -6.00 -11.14
C ARG A 357 -5.22 -6.45 -10.61
N LEU A 358 -4.33 -5.52 -10.25
CA LEU A 358 -3.03 -5.83 -9.68
C LEU A 358 -3.17 -6.62 -8.37
N HIS A 359 -4.08 -6.21 -7.47
CA HIS A 359 -4.37 -6.97 -6.26
C HIS A 359 -4.82 -8.40 -6.56
N MET A 360 -5.72 -8.58 -7.53
CA MET A 360 -6.13 -9.91 -7.96
C MET A 360 -4.97 -10.75 -8.51
N VAL A 361 -4.16 -10.19 -9.40
CA VAL A 361 -3.04 -10.93 -10.03
C VAL A 361 -1.98 -11.28 -8.99
N VAL A 362 -1.68 -10.38 -8.03
CA VAL A 362 -0.78 -10.66 -6.90
C VAL A 362 -1.35 -11.76 -5.99
N GLN A 363 -2.66 -11.78 -5.73
CA GLN A 363 -3.30 -12.86 -5.00
C GLN A 363 -3.15 -14.20 -5.75
N ILE A 364 -3.44 -14.22 -7.05
CA ILE A 364 -3.26 -15.41 -7.89
C ILE A 364 -1.79 -15.88 -7.88
N TYR A 365 -0.83 -14.95 -7.95
CA TYR A 365 0.59 -15.26 -7.86
C TYR A 365 0.96 -15.91 -6.52
N SER A 366 0.45 -15.35 -5.41
CA SER A 366 0.69 -15.88 -4.07
C SER A 366 0.11 -17.30 -3.92
N GLU A 367 -1.11 -17.54 -4.39
CA GLU A 367 -1.73 -18.88 -4.37
C GLU A 367 -0.96 -19.85 -5.26
N ALA A 368 -0.57 -19.44 -6.47
CA ALA A 368 0.24 -20.28 -7.36
C ALA A 368 1.61 -20.64 -6.76
N LEU A 369 2.24 -19.73 -6.00
CA LEU A 369 3.46 -20.02 -5.25
C LEU A 369 3.24 -21.05 -4.14
N LEU A 370 2.11 -20.97 -3.44
CA LEU A 370 1.75 -21.93 -2.40
C LEU A 370 1.49 -23.32 -2.99
N CYS A 371 0.71 -23.41 -4.08
CA CYS A 371 0.49 -24.66 -4.82
C CYS A 371 1.82 -25.26 -5.30
N LYS A 372 2.69 -24.46 -5.93
CA LYS A 372 4.01 -24.95 -6.36
C LYS A 372 4.81 -25.54 -5.20
N ARG A 373 4.81 -24.87 -4.04
CA ARG A 373 5.57 -25.32 -2.87
C ARG A 373 5.03 -26.64 -2.29
N ASN A 374 3.71 -26.80 -2.31
CA ASN A 374 3.05 -27.91 -1.63
C ASN A 374 2.84 -29.14 -2.52
N ASP A 375 2.57 -28.93 -3.81
CA ASP A 375 1.96 -29.94 -4.68
C ASP A 375 2.81 -30.32 -5.90
N GLU A 376 3.79 -29.49 -6.30
CA GLU A 376 4.57 -29.73 -7.52
C GLU A 376 5.91 -30.43 -7.21
N HIS A 377 6.08 -31.65 -7.70
CA HIS A 377 7.22 -32.51 -7.42
C HIS A 377 7.87 -33.04 -8.71
N GLY A 378 9.21 -33.03 -8.76
CA GLY A 378 9.95 -33.44 -9.95
C GLY A 378 10.10 -32.32 -10.99
N GLN A 379 10.92 -32.58 -12.01
CA GLN A 379 11.45 -31.54 -12.91
C GLN A 379 10.40 -30.95 -13.86
N GLU A 380 9.53 -31.78 -14.43
CA GLU A 380 8.53 -31.36 -15.42
C GLU A 380 7.44 -30.48 -14.79
N GLN A 381 6.89 -30.91 -13.65
CA GLN A 381 5.92 -30.18 -12.84
C GLN A 381 6.46 -28.82 -12.40
N ASN A 382 7.70 -28.80 -11.86
CA ASN A 382 8.36 -27.55 -11.49
C ASN A 382 8.57 -26.61 -12.67
N MET A 383 8.90 -27.13 -13.85
CA MET A 383 9.08 -26.30 -15.05
C MET A 383 7.77 -25.64 -15.47
N ARG A 384 6.67 -26.39 -15.51
CA ARG A 384 5.33 -25.86 -15.85
C ARG A 384 4.86 -24.83 -14.83
N ALA A 385 5.02 -25.11 -13.55
CA ALA A 385 4.67 -24.18 -12.48
C ALA A 385 5.51 -22.88 -12.55
N ASN A 386 6.81 -22.99 -12.85
CA ASN A 386 7.68 -21.82 -13.04
C ASN A 386 7.27 -20.99 -14.27
N GLN A 387 6.89 -21.62 -15.38
CA GLN A 387 6.37 -20.92 -16.56
C GLN A 387 5.07 -20.17 -16.24
N HIS A 388 4.15 -20.82 -15.52
CA HIS A 388 2.92 -20.19 -15.07
C HIS A 388 3.16 -18.99 -14.14
N LEU A 389 4.04 -19.15 -13.14
CA LEU A 389 4.47 -18.07 -12.25
C LEU A 389 5.13 -16.92 -13.00
N THR A 390 5.96 -17.22 -13.98
CA THR A 390 6.61 -16.20 -14.83
C THR A 390 5.57 -15.42 -15.64
N SER A 391 4.56 -16.11 -16.19
CA SER A 391 3.47 -15.48 -16.92
C SER A 391 2.68 -14.51 -16.03
N ILE A 392 2.29 -14.96 -14.82
CA ILE A 392 1.57 -14.11 -13.86
C ILE A 392 2.44 -12.92 -13.43
N ARG A 393 3.74 -13.14 -13.20
CA ARG A 393 4.68 -12.07 -12.83
C ARG A 393 4.83 -11.04 -13.95
N ASN A 394 4.90 -11.48 -15.20
CA ASN A 394 4.90 -10.59 -16.36
C ASN A 394 3.60 -9.77 -16.43
N GLU A 395 2.44 -10.36 -16.13
CA GLU A 395 1.18 -9.62 -16.04
C GLU A 395 1.22 -8.56 -14.92
N CYS A 396 1.77 -8.90 -13.74
CA CYS A 396 1.99 -7.91 -12.66
C CYS A 396 2.88 -6.75 -13.13
N ASP A 397 4.03 -7.05 -13.74
CA ASP A 397 4.99 -6.04 -14.19
C ASP A 397 4.37 -5.13 -15.27
N LEU A 398 3.57 -5.69 -16.18
CA LEU A 398 2.81 -4.92 -17.17
C LEU A 398 1.75 -4.02 -16.51
N LEU A 399 1.05 -4.51 -15.48
CA LEU A 399 0.07 -3.72 -14.73
C LEU A 399 0.71 -2.58 -13.93
N ILE A 400 1.91 -2.81 -13.37
CA ILE A 400 2.70 -1.78 -12.68
C ILE A 400 3.16 -0.73 -13.68
N GLN A 401 3.74 -1.14 -14.81
CA GLN A 401 4.12 -0.21 -15.89
C GLN A 401 2.93 0.64 -16.37
N HIS A 402 1.75 0.04 -16.47
CA HIS A 402 0.51 0.72 -16.82
C HIS A 402 0.06 1.71 -15.73
N TYR A 403 0.21 1.35 -14.45
CA TYR A 403 -0.09 2.24 -13.34
C TYR A 403 0.85 3.45 -13.29
N GLU A 404 2.15 3.23 -13.52
CA GLU A 404 3.18 4.28 -13.49
C GLU A 404 3.09 5.26 -14.65
N SER A 405 2.44 4.89 -15.75
CA SER A 405 2.25 5.79 -16.89
C SER A 405 1.07 6.75 -16.70
N LEU A 406 0.03 6.39 -15.95
CA LEU A 406 -1.16 7.22 -15.73
C LEU A 406 -1.00 8.25 -14.61
#